data_AF-A0A952B523-F1
#
_entry.id   AF-A0A952B523-F1
#
_cell.length_a   1.000
_cell.length_b   1.000
_cell.length_c   1.000
_cell.angle_alpha   90.00
_cell.angle_beta   90.00
_cell.angle_gamma   90.00
#
_symmetry.space_group_name_H-M   'P 1'
#
loop_
_entity.id
_entity.type
_entity.pdbx_description
1 polymer ?
#
loop_
_entity_poly.entity_id
_entity_poly.type
_entity_poly.pdbx_seq_one_letter_code
_entity_poly.pdbx_strand_id
1 'polypeptide(L)'
;MRLKKKKKKKKRIKRPPHFISLQHNLDEINRLLEIHTEIAGSGPGYKHNVQVLNKSAVVLLLACWEAYIEDLAENCFNLMLSKADVPHVFPDHVLATAAKEVRKNDKDVWLIANAGWKDVLKSHKEKVLEYYVIRGAFNTPNPDKIDRLFAKLIGMPPLSRTWYWSGMSVVKSKEKLNKLIELRGNIVHRVQTSKNVTKFNVSDNKEFILRLAVISNNRAIRYLYEKIGQRPWRTMRYKKTR
;
A
#
# COMPACT_ATOMS: atom_id res chain seq x y z
N MET A 1 48.78 -1.32 -25.46
CA MET A 1 47.33 -1.11 -25.70
C MET A 1 46.54 -1.42 -24.42
N ARG A 2 46.27 -0.42 -23.56
CA ARG A 2 45.53 -0.60 -22.30
C ARG A 2 44.02 -0.58 -22.55
N LEU A 3 43.38 -1.75 -22.46
CA LEU A 3 41.92 -1.91 -22.49
C LEU A 3 41.29 -1.19 -21.27
N LYS A 4 40.72 0.00 -21.51
CA LYS A 4 39.88 0.71 -20.53
C LYS A 4 38.62 -0.13 -20.25
N LYS A 5 38.57 -0.80 -19.10
CA LYS A 5 37.34 -1.41 -18.56
C LYS A 5 36.27 -0.31 -18.43
N LYS A 6 35.26 -0.33 -19.30
CA LYS A 6 34.06 0.53 -19.19
C LYS A 6 33.39 0.25 -17.84
N LYS A 7 33.52 1.17 -16.87
CA LYS A 7 32.73 1.16 -15.64
C LYS A 7 31.24 1.22 -16.02
N LYS A 8 30.52 0.11 -15.92
CA LYS A 8 29.05 0.08 -16.04
C LYS A 8 28.48 1.08 -15.02
N LYS A 9 27.90 2.19 -15.47
CA LYS A 9 27.17 3.14 -14.62
C LYS A 9 26.07 2.34 -13.88
N LYS A 10 26.17 2.21 -12.55
CA LYS A 10 25.09 1.61 -11.73
C LYS A 10 23.81 2.41 -12.00
N LYS A 11 22.82 1.81 -12.68
CA LYS A 11 21.49 2.41 -12.85
C LYS A 11 20.97 2.80 -11.45
N ARG A 12 20.72 4.09 -11.22
CA ARG A 12 20.14 4.57 -9.96
C ARG A 12 18.77 3.88 -9.79
N ILE A 13 18.63 3.10 -8.72
CA ILE A 13 17.37 2.43 -8.39
C ILE A 13 16.33 3.53 -8.09
N LYS A 14 15.20 3.50 -8.81
CA LYS A 14 14.15 4.52 -8.69
C LYS A 14 13.47 4.47 -7.31
N ARG A 15 12.93 5.61 -6.87
CA ARG A 15 12.03 5.65 -5.71
C ARG A 15 10.74 4.88 -6.04
N PRO A 16 10.12 4.20 -5.07
CA PRO A 16 8.85 3.51 -5.32
C PRO A 16 7.73 4.52 -5.60
N PRO A 17 6.89 4.33 -6.64
CA PRO A 17 5.83 5.28 -7.01
C PRO A 17 4.77 5.47 -5.92
N HIS A 18 4.28 4.40 -5.31
CA HIS A 18 3.35 4.44 -4.16
C HIS A 18 3.89 5.24 -2.96
N PHE A 19 5.21 5.32 -2.79
CA PHE A 19 5.82 6.16 -1.76
C PHE A 19 5.84 7.65 -2.11
N ILE A 20 5.88 7.98 -3.40
CA ILE A 20 5.77 9.36 -3.87
C ILE A 20 4.33 9.84 -3.63
N SER A 21 3.33 9.04 -4.03
CA SER A 21 1.91 9.32 -3.76
C SER A 21 1.64 9.48 -2.27
N LEU A 22 2.14 8.54 -1.44
CA LEU A 22 2.01 8.63 0.01
C LEU A 22 2.61 9.92 0.57
N GLN A 23 3.78 10.34 0.08
CA GLN A 23 4.41 11.57 0.57
C GLN A 23 3.53 12.79 0.29
N HIS A 24 3.00 12.92 -0.94
CA HIS A 24 2.10 14.02 -1.29
C HIS A 24 0.84 14.01 -0.40
N ASN A 25 0.23 12.84 -0.20
CA ASN A 25 -0.95 12.73 0.65
C ASN A 25 -0.65 13.06 2.12
N LEU A 26 0.56 12.73 2.61
CA LEU A 26 1.01 13.10 3.95
C LEU A 26 1.37 14.59 4.08
N ASP A 27 1.63 15.28 2.98
CA ASP A 27 1.87 16.73 2.95
C ASP A 27 0.54 17.50 3.16
N GLU A 28 -0.57 17.00 2.62
CA GLU A 28 -1.93 17.52 2.93
C GLU A 28 -2.25 17.45 4.44
N ILE A 29 -1.84 16.36 5.09
CA ILE A 29 -2.00 16.21 6.55
C ILE A 29 -1.14 17.24 7.29
N ASN A 30 0.08 17.52 6.80
CA ASN A 30 0.92 18.56 7.39
C ASN A 30 0.26 19.93 7.26
N ARG A 31 -0.34 20.20 6.10
CA ARG A 31 -1.06 21.45 5.88
C ARG A 31 -2.22 21.63 6.86
N LEU A 32 -2.99 20.57 7.17
CA LEU A 32 -4.02 20.64 8.22
C LEU A 32 -3.45 20.98 9.61
N LEU A 33 -2.28 20.42 9.95
CA LEU A 33 -1.62 20.70 11.23
C LEU A 33 -1.03 22.10 11.29
N GLU A 34 -0.54 22.61 10.16
CA GLU A 34 -0.09 24.00 10.00
C GLU A 34 -1.26 24.96 10.19
N ILE A 35 -2.37 24.79 9.47
CA ILE A 35 -3.58 25.61 9.61
C ILE A 35 -4.10 25.58 11.06
N HIS A 36 -4.10 24.40 11.70
CA HIS A 36 -4.43 24.34 13.12
C HIS A 36 -3.49 25.21 13.97
N THR A 37 -2.19 25.21 13.67
CA THR A 37 -1.20 26.03 14.41
C THR A 37 -1.39 27.52 14.13
N GLU A 38 -1.68 27.90 12.90
CA GLU A 38 -2.00 29.28 12.50
C GLU A 38 -3.21 29.82 13.28
N ILE A 39 -4.28 29.02 13.45
CA ILE A 39 -5.51 29.46 14.13
C ILE A 39 -5.39 29.41 15.66
N ALA A 40 -4.80 28.35 16.22
CA ALA A 40 -4.85 28.09 17.66
C ALA A 40 -3.58 28.47 18.43
N GLY A 41 -2.53 28.84 17.70
CA GLY A 41 -1.17 29.03 18.22
C GLY A 41 -0.48 27.71 18.59
N SER A 42 0.76 27.85 19.09
CA SER A 42 1.64 26.75 19.53
C SER A 42 1.64 26.54 21.05
N GLY A 43 1.08 27.48 21.82
CA GLY A 43 1.07 27.43 23.28
C GLY A 43 0.24 26.26 23.84
N PRO A 44 0.58 25.80 25.06
CA PRO A 44 -0.13 24.72 25.74
C PRO A 44 -1.59 25.10 26.04
N GLY A 45 -2.41 24.09 26.33
CA GLY A 45 -3.82 24.25 26.70
C GLY A 45 -4.79 23.70 25.65
N TYR A 46 -6.03 23.47 26.09
CA TYR A 46 -7.09 22.95 25.23
C TYR A 46 -7.53 24.01 24.21
N LYS A 47 -7.59 23.63 22.93
CA LYS A 47 -7.93 24.54 21.83
C LYS A 47 -9.32 24.20 21.31
N HIS A 48 -10.29 25.07 21.61
CA HIS A 48 -11.66 24.97 21.12
C HIS A 48 -11.73 25.27 19.61
N ASN A 49 -12.77 24.77 18.93
CA ASN A 49 -13.10 25.02 17.51
C ASN A 49 -12.11 24.56 16.44
N VAL A 50 -10.88 24.13 16.79
CA VAL A 50 -9.88 23.60 15.84
C VAL A 50 -9.75 22.08 15.84
N GLN A 51 -10.48 21.39 16.71
CA GLN A 51 -10.43 19.93 16.83
C GLN A 51 -10.86 19.20 15.56
N VAL A 52 -11.75 19.82 14.78
CA VAL A 52 -12.19 19.31 13.48
C VAL A 52 -10.99 19.08 12.56
N LEU A 53 -9.95 19.92 12.63
CA LEU A 53 -8.74 19.77 11.81
C LEU A 53 -7.96 18.50 12.20
N ASN A 54 -7.82 18.23 13.50
CA ASN A 54 -7.16 17.00 13.97
C ASN A 54 -7.98 15.75 13.62
N LYS A 55 -9.31 15.83 13.72
CA LYS A 55 -10.22 14.74 13.35
C LYS A 55 -10.13 14.46 11.84
N SER A 56 -10.20 15.49 11.01
CA SER A 56 -10.02 15.39 9.56
C SER A 56 -8.66 14.82 9.19
N ALA A 57 -7.59 15.22 9.88
CA ALA A 57 -6.26 14.68 9.67
C ALA A 57 -6.17 13.17 9.94
N VAL A 58 -6.88 12.65 10.97
CA VAL A 58 -6.96 11.20 11.23
C VAL A 58 -7.72 10.47 10.11
N VAL A 59 -8.83 11.03 9.64
CA VAL A 59 -9.62 10.45 8.55
C VAL A 59 -8.79 10.37 7.27
N LEU A 60 -8.13 11.48 6.90
CA LEU A 60 -7.25 11.52 5.74
C LEU A 60 -6.06 10.58 5.89
N LEU A 61 -5.47 10.48 7.09
CA LEU A 61 -4.36 9.56 7.32
C LEU A 61 -4.72 8.10 7.03
N LEU A 62 -5.92 7.66 7.42
CA LEU A 62 -6.37 6.31 7.12
C LEU A 62 -6.62 6.12 5.62
N ALA A 63 -7.17 7.12 4.94
CA ALA A 63 -7.33 7.11 3.48
C ALA A 63 -5.97 7.07 2.75
N CYS A 64 -4.95 7.78 3.27
CA CYS A 64 -3.58 7.73 2.75
C CYS A 64 -3.01 6.30 2.86
N TRP A 65 -3.28 5.62 3.98
CA TRP A 65 -2.84 4.25 4.19
C TRP A 65 -3.55 3.27 3.26
N GLU A 66 -4.85 3.46 3.04
CA GLU A 66 -5.65 2.69 2.10
C GLU A 66 -5.09 2.78 0.68
N ALA A 67 -5.01 4.01 0.15
CA ALA A 67 -4.48 4.29 -1.18
C ALA A 67 -3.03 3.78 -1.35
N TYR A 68 -2.19 3.90 -0.31
CA TYR A 68 -0.84 3.36 -0.35
C TYR A 68 -0.80 1.84 -0.55
N ILE A 69 -1.67 1.10 0.14
CA ILE A 69 -1.73 -0.35 0.04
C ILE A 69 -2.23 -0.77 -1.35
N GLU A 70 -3.26 -0.08 -1.87
CA GLU A 70 -3.78 -0.30 -3.21
C GLU A 70 -2.72 -0.05 -4.27
N ASP A 71 -2.06 1.11 -4.22
CA ASP A 71 -0.95 1.44 -5.11
C ASP A 71 0.16 0.40 -5.01
N LEU A 72 0.54 -0.03 -3.81
CA LEU A 72 1.60 -1.04 -3.63
C LEU A 72 1.20 -2.38 -4.28
N ALA A 73 -0.04 -2.84 -4.05
CA ALA A 73 -0.55 -4.09 -4.61
C ALA A 73 -0.62 -4.03 -6.15
N GLU A 74 -1.16 -2.95 -6.70
CA GLU A 74 -1.23 -2.72 -8.14
C GLU A 74 0.17 -2.64 -8.77
N ASN A 75 1.10 -1.88 -8.17
CA ASN A 75 2.46 -1.77 -8.68
C ASN A 75 3.18 -3.13 -8.68
N CYS A 76 2.96 -3.96 -7.66
CA CYS A 76 3.51 -5.31 -7.61
C CYS A 76 2.91 -6.19 -8.73
N PHE A 77 1.59 -6.17 -8.87
CA PHE A 77 0.87 -6.90 -9.91
C PHE A 77 1.35 -6.51 -11.31
N ASN A 78 1.38 -5.22 -11.62
CA ASN A 78 1.82 -4.67 -12.91
C ASN A 78 3.26 -5.06 -13.22
N LEU A 79 4.15 -5.05 -12.22
CA LEU A 79 5.52 -5.47 -12.42
C LEU A 79 5.62 -6.97 -12.70
N MET A 80 4.96 -7.80 -11.89
CA MET A 80 4.89 -9.25 -12.12
C MET A 80 4.36 -9.52 -13.51
N LEU A 81 3.31 -8.81 -13.94
CA LEU A 81 2.71 -8.98 -15.26
C LEU A 81 3.71 -8.59 -16.35
N SER A 82 4.49 -7.52 -16.17
CA SER A 82 5.47 -7.11 -17.17
C SER A 82 6.66 -8.07 -17.28
N LYS A 83 7.09 -8.69 -16.16
CA LYS A 83 8.37 -9.42 -16.04
C LYS A 83 8.26 -10.93 -15.89
N ALA A 84 7.09 -11.47 -15.59
CA ALA A 84 6.90 -12.90 -15.50
C ALA A 84 7.11 -13.53 -16.88
N ASP A 85 7.87 -14.61 -16.88
CA ASP A 85 8.11 -15.48 -18.04
C ASP A 85 7.11 -16.64 -18.09
N VAL A 86 6.47 -16.94 -16.95
CA VAL A 86 5.58 -18.09 -16.75
C VAL A 86 4.31 -17.68 -15.98
N PRO A 87 3.14 -18.27 -16.29
CA PRO A 87 1.85 -17.88 -15.71
C PRO A 87 1.76 -18.20 -14.22
N HIS A 88 2.39 -19.27 -13.75
CA HIS A 88 2.33 -19.74 -12.36
C HIS A 88 2.97 -18.78 -11.33
N VAL A 89 3.53 -17.65 -11.79
CA VAL A 89 3.92 -16.54 -10.92
C VAL A 89 2.69 -15.89 -10.27
N PHE A 90 1.53 -15.96 -10.94
CA PHE A 90 0.25 -15.52 -10.42
C PHE A 90 -0.55 -16.66 -9.78
N PRO A 91 -1.44 -16.35 -8.82
CA PRO A 91 -2.40 -17.33 -8.31
C PRO A 91 -3.35 -17.86 -9.39
N ASP A 92 -3.71 -19.14 -9.32
CA ASP A 92 -4.57 -19.80 -10.32
C ASP A 92 -5.91 -19.10 -10.52
N HIS A 93 -6.52 -18.61 -9.44
CA HIS A 93 -7.79 -17.90 -9.52
C HIS A 93 -7.70 -16.55 -10.25
N VAL A 94 -6.54 -15.88 -10.24
CA VAL A 94 -6.31 -14.65 -11.02
C VAL A 94 -6.25 -14.99 -12.51
N LEU A 95 -5.52 -16.05 -12.86
CA LEU A 95 -5.45 -16.55 -14.23
C LEU A 95 -6.82 -17.04 -14.71
N ALA A 96 -7.57 -17.73 -13.85
CA ALA A 96 -8.91 -18.22 -14.15
C ALA A 96 -9.90 -17.06 -14.38
N THR A 97 -9.84 -16.00 -13.57
CA THR A 97 -10.66 -14.80 -13.78
C THR A 97 -10.38 -14.15 -15.14
N ALA A 98 -9.10 -14.02 -15.53
CA ALA A 98 -8.76 -13.50 -16.85
C ALA A 98 -9.15 -14.45 -17.98
N ALA A 99 -9.03 -15.77 -17.79
CA ALA A 99 -9.35 -16.77 -18.79
C ALA A 99 -10.86 -16.94 -19.04
N LYS A 100 -11.71 -16.73 -18.01
CA LYS A 100 -13.18 -16.82 -18.14
C LYS A 100 -13.74 -15.90 -19.22
N GLU A 101 -13.16 -14.71 -19.38
CA GLU A 101 -13.61 -13.73 -20.36
C GLU A 101 -13.21 -14.10 -21.80
N VAL A 102 -12.14 -14.88 -21.95
CA VAL A 102 -11.61 -15.34 -23.24
C VAL A 102 -12.26 -16.64 -23.70
N ARG A 103 -12.66 -17.52 -22.78
CA ARG A 103 -13.35 -18.78 -23.10
C ARG A 103 -14.82 -18.53 -23.45
N LYS A 104 -15.08 -17.83 -24.55
CA LYS A 104 -16.42 -17.76 -25.15
C LYS A 104 -16.66 -18.92 -26.12
N ASN A 105 -15.59 -19.42 -26.78
CA ASN A 105 -15.61 -20.59 -27.64
C ASN A 105 -14.47 -21.58 -27.31
N ASP A 106 -14.65 -22.87 -27.62
CA ASP A 106 -13.64 -23.92 -27.33
C ASP A 106 -12.28 -23.69 -28.01
N LYS A 107 -12.27 -23.00 -29.16
CA LYS A 107 -11.03 -22.67 -29.90
C LYS A 107 -10.19 -21.58 -29.21
N ASP A 108 -10.78 -20.81 -28.30
CA ASP A 108 -10.11 -19.70 -27.60
C ASP A 108 -9.10 -20.20 -26.55
N VAL A 109 -9.14 -21.49 -26.21
CA VAL A 109 -8.15 -22.14 -25.33
C VAL A 109 -6.74 -22.04 -25.91
N TRP A 110 -6.60 -22.07 -27.24
CA TRP A 110 -5.31 -21.94 -27.93
C TRP A 110 -4.73 -20.53 -27.85
N LEU A 111 -5.57 -19.49 -27.72
CA LEU A 111 -5.12 -18.10 -27.54
C LEU A 111 -4.46 -17.86 -26.19
N ILE A 112 -4.71 -18.73 -25.21
CA ILE A 112 -4.16 -18.61 -23.85
C ILE A 112 -2.83 -19.36 -23.72
N ALA A 113 -2.53 -20.28 -24.65
CA ALA A 113 -1.36 -21.13 -24.58
C ALA A 113 -0.04 -20.34 -24.73
N ASN A 114 1.02 -20.86 -24.09
CA ASN A 114 2.39 -20.37 -24.13
C ASN A 114 2.58 -18.90 -23.70
N ALA A 115 2.58 -17.93 -24.63
CA ALA A 115 2.76 -16.50 -24.31
C ALA A 115 1.42 -15.73 -24.24
N GLY A 116 0.35 -16.30 -24.80
CA GLY A 116 -0.93 -15.61 -24.95
C GLY A 116 -1.64 -15.30 -23.62
N TRP A 117 -1.39 -16.08 -22.57
CA TRP A 117 -1.91 -15.78 -21.22
C TRP A 117 -1.51 -14.38 -20.74
N LYS A 118 -0.32 -13.88 -21.13
CA LYS A 118 0.18 -12.58 -20.71
C LYS A 118 -0.61 -11.46 -21.37
N ASP A 119 -0.92 -11.60 -22.65
CA ASP A 119 -1.74 -10.65 -23.41
C ASP A 119 -3.20 -10.68 -22.97
N VAL A 120 -3.71 -11.87 -22.64
CA VAL A 120 -5.03 -12.04 -22.04
C VAL A 120 -5.11 -11.34 -20.68
N LEU A 121 -4.15 -11.61 -19.78
CA LEU A 121 -4.13 -10.99 -18.46
C LEU A 121 -3.90 -9.48 -18.55
N LYS A 122 -3.13 -9.01 -19.53
CA LYS A 122 -2.92 -7.58 -19.79
C LYS A 122 -4.18 -6.89 -20.32
N SER A 123 -4.94 -7.55 -21.20
CA SER A 123 -6.20 -7.02 -21.73
C SER A 123 -7.33 -7.00 -20.70
N HIS A 124 -7.23 -7.82 -19.66
CA HIS A 124 -8.21 -7.89 -18.57
C HIS A 124 -7.70 -7.32 -17.24
N LYS A 125 -6.52 -6.67 -17.24
CA LYS A 125 -5.89 -6.20 -15.99
C LYS A 125 -6.78 -5.22 -15.26
N GLU A 126 -7.44 -4.30 -15.97
CA GLU A 126 -8.28 -3.27 -15.36
C GLU A 126 -9.46 -3.92 -14.64
N LYS A 127 -10.09 -4.95 -15.22
CA LYS A 127 -11.18 -5.69 -14.56
C LYS A 127 -10.68 -6.49 -13.36
N VAL A 128 -9.49 -7.10 -13.45
CA VAL A 128 -8.88 -7.84 -12.33
C VAL A 128 -8.58 -6.88 -11.17
N LEU A 129 -7.91 -5.77 -11.46
CA LEU A 129 -7.62 -4.73 -10.47
C LEU A 129 -8.93 -4.13 -9.94
N GLU A 130 -9.91 -3.84 -10.78
CA GLU A 130 -11.22 -3.37 -10.35
C GLU A 130 -11.89 -4.38 -9.42
N TYR A 131 -11.86 -5.68 -9.71
CA TYR A 131 -12.46 -6.70 -8.86
C TYR A 131 -11.80 -6.80 -7.47
N TYR A 132 -10.47 -6.72 -7.40
CA TYR A 132 -9.73 -6.92 -6.14
C TYR A 132 -9.47 -5.63 -5.36
N VAL A 133 -9.17 -4.53 -6.06
CA VAL A 133 -8.79 -3.23 -5.49
C VAL A 133 -10.03 -2.34 -5.32
N ILE A 134 -10.84 -2.16 -6.37
CA ILE A 134 -11.90 -1.13 -6.37
C ILE A 134 -13.27 -1.65 -5.88
N ARG A 135 -13.79 -2.72 -6.47
CA ARG A 135 -15.08 -3.36 -6.13
C ARG A 135 -14.96 -4.40 -5.01
N GLY A 136 -13.76 -4.80 -4.64
CA GLY A 136 -13.49 -5.78 -3.58
C GLY A 136 -13.76 -5.31 -2.15
N ALA A 137 -14.30 -4.11 -1.95
CA ALA A 137 -14.59 -3.52 -0.64
C ALA A 137 -13.35 -3.33 0.26
N PHE A 138 -12.26 -2.83 -0.32
CA PHE A 138 -11.09 -2.40 0.46
C PHE A 138 -11.32 -1.10 1.26
N ASN A 139 -12.58 -0.68 1.43
CA ASN A 139 -13.07 0.44 2.26
C ASN A 139 -12.65 0.41 3.75
N THR A 140 -11.84 -0.56 4.17
CA THR A 140 -11.31 -0.68 5.52
C THR A 140 -9.94 -1.35 5.45
N PRO A 141 -8.84 -0.62 5.58
CA PRO A 141 -7.49 -1.18 5.42
C PRO A 141 -7.03 -1.90 6.69
N ASN A 142 -7.81 -2.87 7.17
CA ASN A 142 -7.46 -3.70 8.32
C ASN A 142 -6.45 -4.80 7.94
N PRO A 143 -5.71 -5.38 8.92
CA PRO A 143 -4.68 -6.36 8.63
C PRO A 143 -5.14 -7.55 7.77
N ASP A 144 -6.34 -8.08 8.05
CA ASP A 144 -6.85 -9.28 7.38
C ASP A 144 -7.30 -8.99 5.94
N LYS A 145 -7.92 -7.83 5.71
CA LYS A 145 -8.28 -7.35 4.36
C LYS A 145 -7.03 -7.09 3.53
N ILE A 146 -5.99 -6.49 4.12
CA ILE A 146 -4.69 -6.28 3.47
C ILE A 146 -4.08 -7.63 3.08
N ASP A 147 -4.00 -8.57 4.02
CA ASP A 147 -3.42 -9.89 3.76
C ASP A 147 -4.21 -10.64 2.67
N ARG A 148 -5.54 -10.56 2.69
CA ARG A 148 -6.41 -11.14 1.66
C ARG A 148 -6.19 -10.50 0.30
N LEU A 149 -6.06 -9.17 0.21
CA LEU A 149 -5.78 -8.45 -1.03
C LEU A 149 -4.49 -8.97 -1.68
N PHE A 150 -3.39 -8.98 -0.93
CA PHE A 150 -2.10 -9.42 -1.44
C PHE A 150 -2.05 -10.92 -1.77
N ALA A 151 -2.69 -11.76 -0.95
CA ALA A 151 -2.78 -13.19 -1.21
C ALA A 151 -3.59 -13.49 -2.47
N LYS A 152 -4.73 -12.82 -2.66
CA LYS A 152 -5.58 -13.02 -3.84
C LYS A 152 -4.95 -12.45 -5.10
N LEU A 153 -4.45 -11.21 -5.06
CA LEU A 153 -3.98 -10.53 -6.26
C LEU A 153 -2.64 -11.07 -6.77
N ILE A 154 -1.68 -11.31 -5.86
CA ILE A 154 -0.30 -11.65 -6.25
C ILE A 154 0.24 -12.91 -5.56
N GLY A 155 -0.54 -13.60 -4.72
CA GLY A 155 -0.11 -14.81 -4.02
C GLY A 155 0.87 -14.57 -2.87
N MET A 156 1.02 -13.33 -2.41
CA MET A 156 2.01 -13.02 -1.38
C MET A 156 1.52 -13.51 -0.01
N PRO A 157 2.41 -14.11 0.82
CA PRO A 157 2.08 -14.45 2.20
C PRO A 157 1.65 -13.22 3.00
N PRO A 158 0.91 -13.42 4.13
CA PRO A 158 0.40 -12.33 4.97
C PRO A 158 1.44 -11.24 5.27
N LEU A 159 1.19 -10.04 4.76
CA LEU A 159 2.03 -8.86 4.91
C LEU A 159 2.07 -8.41 6.37
N SER A 160 0.93 -8.50 7.04
CA SER A 160 0.73 -8.06 8.41
C SER A 160 1.62 -8.80 9.43
N ARG A 161 2.10 -10.01 9.09
CA ARG A 161 3.04 -10.79 9.91
C ARG A 161 4.43 -10.16 10.00
N THR A 162 4.74 -9.21 9.12
CA THR A 162 6.06 -8.56 9.06
C THR A 162 6.12 -7.23 9.80
N TRP A 163 4.98 -6.73 10.30
CA TRP A 163 4.87 -5.43 10.96
C TRP A 163 5.44 -5.45 12.38
N TYR A 164 6.76 -5.53 12.46
CA TYR A 164 7.53 -5.59 13.69
C TYR A 164 8.67 -4.58 13.66
N TRP A 165 8.90 -3.91 14.79
CA TRP A 165 10.13 -3.14 15.03
C TRP A 165 10.39 -3.03 16.54
N SER A 166 11.57 -2.53 16.91
CA SER A 166 11.90 -2.31 18.33
C SER A 166 10.83 -1.47 19.03
N GLY A 167 10.23 -2.02 20.08
CA GLY A 167 9.13 -1.40 20.83
C GLY A 167 7.72 -1.66 20.28
N MET A 168 7.57 -2.35 19.14
CA MET A 168 6.28 -2.69 18.55
C MET A 168 6.26 -4.15 18.06
N SER A 169 5.51 -5.01 18.74
CA SER A 169 5.27 -6.37 18.27
C SER A 169 4.27 -6.40 17.12
N VAL A 170 4.23 -7.52 16.38
CA VAL A 170 3.23 -7.75 15.33
C VAL A 170 1.82 -7.59 15.88
N VAL A 171 1.53 -8.19 17.04
CA VAL A 171 0.22 -8.09 17.71
C VAL A 171 -0.12 -6.62 18.02
N LYS A 172 0.79 -5.88 18.68
CA LYS A 172 0.57 -4.46 19.01
C LYS A 172 0.38 -3.60 17.77
N SER A 173 1.09 -3.89 16.67
CA SER A 173 0.94 -3.15 15.42
C SER A 173 -0.46 -3.35 14.80
N LYS A 174 -0.96 -4.60 14.76
CA LYS A 174 -2.30 -4.92 14.28
C LYS A 174 -3.39 -4.26 15.14
N GLU A 175 -3.25 -4.36 16.46
CA GLU A 175 -4.16 -3.69 17.40
C GLU A 175 -4.16 -2.17 17.21
N LYS A 176 -2.99 -1.54 17.04
CA LYS A 176 -2.89 -0.10 16.82
C LYS A 176 -3.56 0.33 15.52
N LEU A 177 -3.40 -0.44 14.44
CA LEU A 177 -4.09 -0.17 13.17
C LEU A 177 -5.61 -0.31 13.32
N ASN A 178 -6.08 -1.36 13.99
CA ASN A 178 -7.52 -1.54 14.24
C ASN A 178 -8.10 -0.41 15.10
N LYS A 179 -7.38 0.06 16.13
CA LYS A 179 -7.77 1.23 16.92
C LYS A 179 -7.85 2.50 16.09
N LEU A 180 -6.96 2.68 15.11
CA LEU A 180 -7.00 3.82 14.19
C LEU A 180 -8.23 3.76 13.27
N ILE A 181 -8.57 2.56 12.77
CA ILE A 181 -9.78 2.33 11.98
C ILE A 181 -11.04 2.63 12.79
N GLU A 182 -11.10 2.13 14.03
CA GLU A 182 -12.20 2.40 14.95
C GLU A 182 -12.32 3.90 15.27
N LEU A 183 -11.19 4.57 15.51
CA LEU A 183 -11.15 6.02 15.73
C LEU A 183 -11.71 6.78 14.52
N ARG A 184 -11.32 6.40 13.29
CA ARG A 184 -11.90 6.98 12.06
C ARG A 184 -13.40 6.73 11.99
N GLY A 185 -13.87 5.52 12.28
CA GLY A 185 -15.30 5.19 12.31
C GLY A 185 -16.07 6.06 13.30
N ASN A 186 -15.54 6.21 14.52
CA ASN A 186 -16.12 7.06 15.56
C ASN A 186 -16.16 8.54 15.16
N ILE A 187 -15.12 9.06 14.50
CA ILE A 187 -15.11 10.44 14.00
C ILE A 187 -16.19 10.65 12.95
N VAL A 188 -16.31 9.74 11.97
CA VAL A 188 -17.26 9.90 10.85
C VAL A 188 -18.71 9.72 11.29
N HIS A 189 -19.00 8.75 12.18
CA HIS A 189 -20.38 8.50 12.62
C HIS A 189 -20.83 9.38 13.79
N ARG A 190 -19.90 9.95 14.58
CA ARG A 190 -20.20 10.69 15.82
C ARG A 190 -19.29 11.92 15.96
N VAL A 191 -19.31 12.82 14.97
CA VAL A 191 -18.41 13.98 14.86
C VAL A 191 -18.36 14.84 16.14
N GLN A 192 -19.50 15.09 16.78
CA GLN A 192 -19.60 15.94 17.98
C GLN A 192 -19.22 15.22 19.29
N THR A 193 -19.44 13.91 19.40
CA THR A 193 -19.24 13.13 20.64
C THR A 193 -17.98 12.25 20.64
N SER A 194 -17.23 12.20 19.53
CA SER A 194 -15.96 11.48 19.47
C SER A 194 -14.94 12.06 20.46
N LYS A 195 -14.17 11.21 21.15
CA LYS A 195 -13.04 11.58 22.03
C LYS A 195 -12.17 12.70 21.42
N ASN A 196 -11.67 13.59 22.28
CA ASN A 196 -10.77 14.68 21.88
C ASN A 196 -9.55 14.11 21.12
N VAL A 197 -9.40 14.48 19.84
CA VAL A 197 -8.23 14.13 19.01
C VAL A 197 -7.22 15.27 19.07
N THR A 198 -6.01 14.94 19.51
CA THR A 198 -4.91 15.91 19.67
C THR A 198 -3.93 15.87 18.49
N LYS A 199 -3.13 16.93 18.32
CA LYS A 199 -2.00 16.95 17.36
C LYS A 199 -1.02 15.79 17.58
N PHE A 200 -0.83 15.40 18.84
CA PHE A 200 0.01 14.27 19.19
C PHE A 200 -0.57 12.97 18.61
N ASN A 201 -1.88 12.75 18.73
CA ASN A 201 -2.52 11.55 18.14
C ASN A 201 -2.32 11.52 16.62
N VAL A 202 -2.47 12.65 15.92
CA VAL A 202 -2.23 12.72 14.47
C VAL A 202 -0.77 12.38 14.15
N SER A 203 0.18 13.00 14.85
CA SER A 203 1.62 12.82 14.60
C SER A 203 2.10 11.39 14.90
N ASP A 204 1.66 10.81 16.01
CA ASP A 204 1.97 9.43 16.41
C ASP A 204 1.40 8.42 15.40
N ASN A 205 0.15 8.61 14.96
CA ASN A 205 -0.43 7.75 13.93
C ASN A 205 0.25 7.94 12.56
N LYS A 206 0.64 9.17 12.20
CA LYS A 206 1.41 9.43 10.96
C LYS A 206 2.73 8.68 10.99
N GLU A 207 3.45 8.73 12.11
CA GLU A 207 4.69 7.98 12.29
C GLU A 207 4.47 6.47 12.16
N PHE A 208 3.40 5.98 12.77
CA PHE A 208 3.00 4.58 12.70
C PHE A 208 2.74 4.12 11.26
N ILE A 209 1.93 4.87 10.49
CA ILE A 209 1.65 4.56 9.07
C ILE A 209 2.92 4.57 8.22
N LEU A 210 3.82 5.54 8.42
CA LEU A 210 5.10 5.59 7.71
C LEU A 210 5.96 4.34 7.98
N ARG A 211 5.98 3.84 9.21
CA ARG A 211 6.70 2.60 9.56
C ARG A 211 6.06 1.38 8.88
N LEU A 212 4.73 1.27 8.92
CA LEU A 212 4.01 0.20 8.23
C LEU A 212 4.28 0.21 6.72
N ALA A 213 4.27 1.40 6.10
CA ALA A 213 4.57 1.57 4.69
C ALA A 213 5.98 1.06 4.35
N VAL A 214 7.00 1.47 5.12
CA VAL A 214 8.39 1.05 4.88
C VAL A 214 8.54 -0.46 4.94
N ILE A 215 8.02 -1.08 5.99
CA ILE A 215 8.09 -2.53 6.19
C ILE A 215 7.36 -3.24 5.03
N SER A 216 6.17 -2.77 4.69
CA SER A 216 5.33 -3.37 3.66
C SER A 216 6.00 -3.34 2.28
N ASN A 217 6.57 -2.21 1.90
CA ASN A 217 7.33 -2.07 0.66
C ASN A 217 8.55 -2.99 0.65
N ASN A 218 9.31 -3.04 1.74
CA ASN A 218 10.52 -3.85 1.76
C ASN A 218 10.20 -5.35 1.71
N ARG A 219 9.09 -5.77 2.35
CA ARG A 219 8.56 -7.13 2.20
C ARG A 219 8.11 -7.42 0.77
N ALA A 220 7.42 -6.49 0.12
CA ALA A 220 6.98 -6.63 -1.27
C ALA A 220 8.17 -6.72 -2.23
N ILE A 221 9.22 -5.90 -2.08
CA ILE A 221 10.45 -6.00 -2.88
C ILE A 221 11.07 -7.38 -2.74
N ARG A 222 11.15 -7.91 -1.51
CA ARG A 222 11.70 -9.24 -1.26
C ARG A 222 10.88 -10.32 -1.97
N TYR A 223 9.55 -10.24 -1.87
CA TYR A 223 8.64 -11.16 -2.55
C TYR A 223 8.80 -11.11 -4.08
N LEU A 224 8.85 -9.91 -4.67
CA LEU A 224 9.08 -9.72 -6.10
C LEU A 224 10.43 -10.28 -6.54
N TYR A 225 11.48 -10.08 -5.75
CA TYR A 225 12.78 -10.67 -6.06
C TYR A 225 12.74 -12.21 -6.04
N GLU A 226 12.04 -12.81 -5.08
CA GLU A 226 11.84 -14.26 -4.99
C GLU A 226 11.04 -14.82 -6.18
N LYS A 227 10.06 -14.06 -6.70
CA LYS A 227 9.16 -14.51 -7.78
C LYS A 227 9.66 -14.23 -9.21
N ILE A 228 10.27 -13.07 -9.44
CA ILE A 228 10.66 -12.61 -10.79
C ILE A 228 12.12 -12.17 -10.89
N GLY A 229 12.93 -12.41 -9.85
CA GLY A 229 14.38 -12.12 -9.83
C GLY A 229 14.74 -10.63 -9.88
N GLN A 230 13.77 -9.72 -9.72
CA GLN A 230 13.96 -8.28 -9.89
C GLN A 230 13.65 -7.48 -8.64
N ARG A 231 14.44 -6.41 -8.43
CA ARG A 231 14.20 -5.37 -7.42
C ARG A 231 13.86 -4.06 -8.12
N PRO A 232 12.56 -3.80 -8.40
CA PRO A 232 12.13 -2.70 -9.25
C PRO A 232 12.44 -1.32 -8.68
N TRP A 233 12.37 -1.19 -7.35
CA TRP A 233 12.57 0.04 -6.62
C TRP A 233 13.40 -0.21 -5.37
N ARG A 234 13.91 0.87 -4.78
CA ARG A 234 14.81 0.80 -3.63
C ARG A 234 14.05 0.39 -2.36
N THR A 235 14.73 -0.31 -1.47
CA THR A 235 14.24 -0.47 -0.10
C THR A 235 14.18 0.87 0.59
N MET A 236 13.15 1.07 1.40
CA MET A 236 12.92 2.30 2.14
C MET A 236 13.42 2.15 3.57
N ARG A 237 13.67 3.27 4.24
CA ARG A 237 14.05 3.31 5.66
C ARG A 237 13.37 4.52 6.27
N TYR A 238 12.84 4.35 7.47
CA TYR A 238 12.30 5.44 8.25
C TYR A 238 12.74 5.28 9.72
N LYS A 239 13.49 6.26 10.23
CA LYS A 239 14.19 6.18 11.52
C LYS A 239 15.02 4.87 11.62
N LYS A 240 14.74 4.04 12.63
CA LYS A 240 15.36 2.73 12.87
C LYS A 240 14.63 1.58 12.16
N THR A 241 13.50 1.84 11.50
CA THR A 241 12.70 0.83 10.78
C THR A 241 13.21 0.64 9.36
N ARG A 242 13.37 -0.63 8.98
CA ARG A 242 13.73 -1.14 7.65
C ARG A 242 12.80 -2.29 7.31
#